data_AF-A0ABD0TI31-F1
#
_entry.id   AF-A0ABD0TI31-F1
#
_cell.length_a   1.000
_cell.length_b   1.000
_cell.length_c   1.000
_cell.angle_alpha   90.00
_cell.angle_beta   90.00
_cell.angle_gamma   90.00
#
_symmetry.space_group_name_H-M   'P 1'
#
loop_
_entity.id
_entity.type
_entity.pdbx_description
1 polymer ?
#
loop_
_entity_poly.entity_id
_entity_poly.type
_entity_poly.pdbx_seq_one_letter_code
_entity_poly.pdbx_strand_id
1 'polypeptide(L)'
;MEGFIEVNEISDFISYIRSIEWRDPWLIALLSFHIIVTFTCFSTRNYGNFQVVLFIILLLLVYFSESINEVAARNWALFSRQQYFDSKGLFISVVFSIPILLNCMIMVGSWLYQSTQIMTNLKKAQLRQRLKELNMIREQQQHLKSE
;
A
#
# COMPACT_ATOMS: atom_id res chain seq x y z
N MET A 1 22.64 14.71 23.67
CA MET A 1 22.22 13.41 24.22
C MET A 1 21.53 12.67 23.08
N GLU A 2 22.33 11.99 22.26
CA GLU A 2 21.82 11.18 21.16
C GLU A 2 21.13 9.95 21.78
N GLY A 3 19.85 9.76 21.43
CA GLY A 3 19.06 8.65 21.91
C GLY A 3 19.64 7.35 21.39
N PHE A 4 20.38 6.65 22.25
CA PHE A 4 20.59 5.22 22.11
C PHE A 4 19.22 4.59 22.18
N ILE A 5 18.66 4.23 21.02
CA ILE A 5 17.52 3.31 20.97
C ILE A 5 18.05 2.05 21.66
N GLU A 6 17.57 1.80 22.88
CA GLU A 6 18.06 0.71 23.72
C GLU A 6 17.95 -0.59 22.95
N VAL A 7 19.08 -1.18 22.59
CA VAL A 7 19.15 -2.47 21.89
C VAL A 7 18.39 -3.56 22.68
N ASN A 8 18.23 -3.38 24.00
CA ASN A 8 17.40 -4.22 24.86
C ASN A 8 15.91 -4.19 24.47
N GLU A 9 15.32 -3.02 24.23
CA GLU A 9 13.90 -2.91 23.84
C GLU A 9 13.63 -3.63 22.51
N ILE A 10 14.54 -3.47 21.54
CA ILE A 10 14.45 -4.16 20.24
C ILE A 10 14.62 -5.68 20.40
N SER A 11 15.56 -6.10 21.26
CA SER A 11 15.80 -7.51 21.55
C SER A 11 14.59 -8.17 22.22
N ASP A 12 13.94 -7.49 23.16
CA ASP A 12 12.72 -7.97 23.81
C ASP A 12 11.57 -8.08 22.80
N PHE A 13 11.44 -7.13 21.88
CA PHE A 13 10.45 -7.20 20.81
C PHE A 13 10.68 -8.38 19.85
N ILE A 14 11.91 -8.61 19.38
CA ILE A 14 12.23 -9.75 18.53
C ILE A 14 12.03 -11.06 19.28
N SER A 15 12.39 -11.09 20.57
CA SER A 15 12.19 -12.25 21.44
C SER A 15 10.70 -12.55 21.65
N TYR A 16 9.87 -11.51 21.78
CA TYR A 16 8.41 -11.61 21.80
C TYR A 16 7.88 -12.18 20.49
N ILE A 17 8.28 -11.67 19.33
CA ILE A 17 7.82 -12.21 18.03
C ILE A 17 8.28 -13.66 17.80
N ARG A 18 9.46 -14.02 18.31
CA ARG A 18 10.01 -15.38 18.19
C ARG A 18 9.35 -16.38 19.13
N SER A 19 8.86 -15.95 20.29
CA SER A 19 8.15 -16.81 21.24
C SER A 19 6.74 -17.18 20.79
N ILE A 20 6.22 -16.52 19.75
CA ILE A 20 4.91 -16.79 19.16
C ILE A 20 4.90 -18.16 18.48
N GLU A 21 3.88 -18.97 18.76
CA GLU A 21 3.72 -20.28 18.14
C GLU A 21 3.15 -20.15 16.72
N TRP A 22 4.02 -19.98 15.73
CA TRP A 22 3.66 -19.89 14.30
C TRP A 22 2.94 -21.11 13.70
N ARG A 23 2.76 -22.19 14.47
CA ARG A 23 2.03 -23.40 14.04
C ARG A 23 0.52 -23.30 14.26
N ASP A 24 0.03 -22.22 14.87
CA ASP A 24 -1.41 -22.05 15.05
C ASP A 24 -2.13 -21.88 13.70
N PRO A 25 -3.23 -22.62 13.44
CA PRO A 25 -3.93 -22.61 12.15
C PRO A 25 -4.33 -21.22 11.67
N TRP A 26 -4.69 -20.33 12.60
CA TRP A 26 -5.10 -18.97 12.29
C TRP A 26 -3.93 -18.10 11.78
N LEU A 27 -2.73 -18.27 12.35
CA LEU A 27 -1.52 -17.56 11.91
C LEU A 27 -1.09 -18.02 10.51
N ILE A 28 -1.21 -19.31 10.23
CA ILE A 28 -0.97 -19.87 8.90
C ILE A 28 -1.98 -19.32 7.90
N ALA A 29 -3.25 -19.23 8.26
CA ALA A 29 -4.26 -18.59 7.42
C ALA A 29 -3.91 -17.12 7.14
N LEU A 30 -3.49 -16.37 8.15
CA LEU A 30 -3.06 -14.98 8.02
C LEU A 30 -1.82 -14.85 7.12
N LEU A 31 -0.81 -15.69 7.29
CA LEU A 31 0.38 -15.72 6.44
C LEU A 31 0.03 -16.06 4.99
N SER A 32 -0.85 -17.06 4.78
CA SER A 32 -1.32 -17.44 3.44
C SER A 32 -2.08 -16.29 2.77
N PHE A 33 -2.88 -15.55 3.54
CA PHE A 33 -3.58 -14.35 3.07
C PHE A 33 -2.58 -13.29 2.62
N HIS A 34 -1.50 -13.03 3.38
CA HIS A 34 -0.45 -12.09 2.96
C HIS A 34 0.26 -12.53 1.68
N ILE A 35 0.55 -13.82 1.52
CA ILE A 35 1.15 -14.35 0.28
C ILE A 35 0.20 -14.12 -0.89
N ILE A 36 -1.08 -14.43 -0.73
CA ILE A 36 -2.10 -14.22 -1.77
C ILE A 36 -2.21 -12.74 -2.13
N VAL A 37 -2.28 -11.85 -1.14
CA VAL A 37 -2.32 -10.38 -1.36
C VAL A 37 -1.10 -9.90 -2.10
N THR A 38 0.10 -10.33 -1.68
CA THR A 38 1.37 -9.92 -2.30
C THR A 38 1.48 -10.45 -3.73
N PHE A 39 1.08 -11.71 -3.94
CA PHE A 39 1.02 -12.32 -5.26
C PHE A 39 0.01 -11.59 -6.15
N THR A 40 -1.17 -11.26 -5.62
CA THR A 40 -2.20 -10.50 -6.33
C THR A 40 -1.69 -9.11 -6.68
N CYS A 41 -0.97 -8.44 -5.78
CA CYS A 41 -0.34 -7.15 -6.01
C CYS A 41 0.70 -7.23 -7.15
N PHE A 42 1.52 -8.28 -7.17
CA PHE A 42 2.49 -8.52 -8.24
C PHE A 42 1.81 -8.81 -9.59
N SER A 43 0.80 -9.68 -9.60
CA SER A 43 0.05 -10.06 -10.81
C SER A 43 -0.74 -8.87 -11.39
N THR A 44 -1.24 -7.99 -10.52
CA THR A 44 -2.06 -6.81 -10.87
C THR A 44 -1.26 -5.67 -11.50
N ARG A 45 0.07 -5.77 -11.60
CA ARG A 45 0.93 -4.69 -12.13
C ARG A 45 0.52 -4.17 -13.52
N ASN A 46 -0.22 -4.94 -14.29
CA ASN A 46 -0.73 -4.54 -15.61
C ASN A 46 -2.09 -3.80 -15.57
N TYR A 47 -2.84 -3.88 -14.47
CA TYR A 47 -4.21 -3.33 -14.35
C TYR A 47 -4.29 -2.33 -13.19
N GLY A 48 -3.98 -1.06 -13.47
CA GLY A 48 -3.97 0.01 -12.46
C GLY A 48 -5.30 0.16 -11.70
N ASN A 49 -6.45 -0.07 -12.34
CA ASN A 49 -7.76 0.00 -11.67
C ASN A 49 -7.93 -1.08 -10.60
N PHE A 50 -7.48 -2.31 -10.86
CA PHE A 50 -7.56 -3.40 -9.89
C PHE A 50 -6.59 -3.17 -8.73
N GLN A 51 -5.46 -2.49 -9.01
CA GLN A 51 -4.52 -2.05 -7.98
C GLN A 51 -5.17 -1.07 -6.99
N VAL A 52 -6.01 -0.15 -7.46
CA VAL A 52 -6.75 0.80 -6.61
C VAL A 52 -7.78 0.08 -5.73
N VAL A 53 -8.53 -0.88 -6.29
CA VAL A 53 -9.48 -1.67 -5.51
C VAL A 53 -8.75 -2.47 -4.42
N LEU A 54 -7.64 -3.11 -4.76
CA LEU A 54 -6.81 -3.86 -3.83
C LEU A 54 -6.23 -2.94 -2.73
N PHE A 55 -5.82 -1.73 -3.08
CA PHE A 55 -5.36 -0.72 -2.11
C PHE A 55 -6.46 -0.35 -1.09
N ILE A 56 -7.69 -0.08 -1.56
CA ILE A 56 -8.81 0.24 -0.67
C ILE A 56 -9.12 -0.93 0.26
N ILE A 57 -9.13 -2.17 -0.27
CA ILE A 57 -9.34 -3.38 0.54
C ILE A 57 -8.26 -3.49 1.62
N LEU A 58 -7.00 -3.27 1.28
CA LEU A 58 -5.90 -3.32 2.25
C LEU A 58 -5.99 -2.24 3.32
N LEU A 59 -6.36 -1.01 2.97
CA LEU A 59 -6.59 0.05 3.95
C LEU A 59 -7.74 -0.28 4.89
N LEU A 60 -8.84 -0.83 4.36
CA LEU A 60 -9.97 -1.28 5.17
C LEU A 60 -9.55 -2.40 6.13
N LEU A 61 -8.76 -3.37 5.68
CA LEU A 61 -8.22 -4.43 6.52
C LEU A 61 -7.36 -3.88 7.66
N VAL A 62 -6.46 -2.93 7.38
CA VAL A 62 -5.65 -2.28 8.42
C VAL A 62 -6.52 -1.49 9.39
N TYR A 63 -7.54 -0.79 8.89
CA TYR A 63 -8.49 -0.06 9.73
C TYR A 63 -9.29 -1.00 10.65
N PHE A 64 -9.77 -2.11 10.12
CA PHE A 64 -10.50 -3.13 10.89
C PHE A 64 -9.58 -4.00 11.77
N SER A 65 -8.26 -3.91 11.63
CA SER A 65 -7.33 -4.74 12.40
C SER A 65 -7.50 -4.59 13.91
N GLU A 66 -7.81 -3.38 14.39
CA GLU A 66 -8.09 -3.10 15.80
C GLU A 66 -9.38 -3.76 16.27
N SER A 67 -10.47 -3.64 15.49
CA SER A 67 -11.73 -4.30 15.79
C SER A 67 -11.62 -5.84 15.75
N ILE A 68 -10.85 -6.39 14.81
CA ILE A 68 -10.56 -7.83 14.74
C ILE A 68 -9.79 -8.26 15.99
N ASN A 69 -8.79 -7.47 16.41
CA ASN A 69 -8.00 -7.74 17.60
C ASN A 69 -8.83 -7.70 18.87
N GLU A 70 -9.77 -6.75 19.03
CA GLU A 70 -10.68 -6.75 20.18
C GLU A 70 -11.61 -7.97 20.20
N VAL A 71 -12.17 -8.35 19.06
CA VAL A 71 -13.06 -9.52 18.97
C VAL A 71 -12.28 -10.80 19.24
N ALA A 72 -11.07 -10.92 18.69
CA ALA A 72 -10.20 -12.06 18.92
C ALA A 72 -9.65 -12.10 20.35
N ALA A 73 -9.42 -10.94 20.98
CA ALA A 73 -9.07 -10.84 22.41
C ALA A 73 -10.23 -11.23 23.34
N ARG A 74 -11.49 -11.06 22.92
CA ARG A 74 -12.65 -11.55 23.68
C ARG A 74 -12.86 -13.05 23.50
N ASN A 75 -12.57 -13.56 22.30
CA ASN A 75 -12.81 -14.95 21.93
C ASN A 75 -11.52 -15.77 21.83
N TRP A 76 -10.48 -15.37 22.56
CA TRP A 76 -9.11 -15.90 22.46
C TRP A 76 -9.08 -17.42 22.63
N ALA A 77 -9.87 -17.96 23.55
CA ALA A 77 -9.95 -19.40 23.81
C ALA A 77 -10.46 -20.25 22.63
N LEU A 78 -11.19 -19.63 21.69
CA LEU A 78 -11.67 -20.30 20.47
C LEU A 78 -10.69 -20.13 19.30
N PHE A 79 -9.87 -19.09 19.33
CA PHE A 79 -9.04 -18.65 18.20
C PHE A 79 -7.58 -19.09 18.32
N SER A 80 -7.04 -19.15 19.52
CA SER A 80 -5.63 -19.47 19.76
C SER A 80 -5.40 -20.10 21.13
N ARG A 81 -4.39 -20.96 21.23
CA ARG A 81 -4.04 -21.60 22.51
C ARG A 81 -3.42 -20.61 23.51
N GLN A 82 -2.97 -19.45 23.02
CA GLN A 82 -2.40 -18.36 23.80
C GLN A 82 -3.08 -17.03 23.46
N GLN A 83 -3.11 -16.10 24.41
CA GLN A 83 -3.70 -14.78 24.21
C GLN A 83 -2.71 -13.85 23.48
N TYR A 84 -2.69 -13.94 22.15
CA TYR A 84 -1.88 -13.07 21.28
C TYR A 84 -2.46 -11.67 21.12
N PHE A 85 -3.77 -11.54 21.31
CA PHE A 85 -4.52 -10.31 21.12
C PHE A 85 -4.56 -9.54 22.44
N ASP A 86 -3.93 -8.37 22.44
CA ASP A 86 -3.86 -7.46 23.57
C ASP A 86 -4.54 -6.12 23.22
N SER A 87 -4.97 -5.36 24.22
CA SER A 87 -5.68 -4.07 24.05
C SER A 87 -4.84 -3.04 23.27
N LYS A 88 -3.51 -3.21 23.25
CA LYS A 88 -2.59 -2.35 22.51
C LYS A 88 -2.52 -2.67 21.01
N GLY A 89 -3.04 -3.83 20.57
CA GLY A 89 -2.99 -4.27 19.18
C GLY A 89 -1.57 -4.43 18.62
N LEU A 90 -0.55 -4.56 19.48
CA LEU A 90 0.85 -4.60 19.05
C LEU A 90 1.11 -5.78 18.11
N PHE A 91 0.63 -6.97 18.47
CA PHE A 91 0.77 -8.17 17.66
C PHE A 91 0.11 -8.02 16.28
N ILE A 92 -1.18 -7.64 16.25
CA ILE A 92 -1.89 -7.51 14.98
C ILE A 92 -1.27 -6.39 14.14
N SER A 93 -0.89 -5.27 14.75
CA SER A 93 -0.28 -4.15 14.03
C SER A 93 1.06 -4.55 13.39
N VAL A 94 1.89 -5.28 14.12
CA VAL A 94 3.21 -5.70 13.63
C VAL A 94 3.11 -6.79 12.56
N VAL A 95 2.36 -7.86 12.84
CA VAL A 95 2.34 -9.03 11.98
C VAL A 95 1.42 -8.83 10.78
N PHE A 96 0.33 -8.09 10.96
CA PHE A 96 -0.65 -7.85 9.90
C PHE A 96 -0.47 -6.48 9.24
N SER A 97 -0.40 -5.40 10.01
CA SER A 97 -0.40 -4.06 9.45
C SER A 97 0.94 -3.65 8.83
N ILE A 98 2.10 -3.97 9.40
CA ILE A 98 3.40 -3.58 8.83
C ILE A 98 3.61 -4.12 7.41
N PRO A 99 3.42 -5.42 7.10
CA PRO A 99 3.59 -5.93 5.74
C PRO A 99 2.60 -5.31 4.75
N ILE A 100 1.36 -5.09 5.19
CA ILE A 100 0.32 -4.46 4.37
C ILE A 100 0.66 -3.00 4.08
N LEU A 101 1.06 -2.23 5.11
CA LEU A 101 1.45 -0.83 4.99
C LEU A 101 2.67 -0.66 4.10
N LEU A 102 3.65 -1.56 4.18
CA LEU A 102 4.81 -1.55 3.28
C LEU A 102 4.39 -1.77 1.82
N ASN A 103 3.52 -2.76 1.57
CA ASN A 103 2.95 -2.99 0.23
C ASN A 103 2.17 -1.75 -0.26
N CYS A 104 1.35 -1.16 0.60
CA CYS A 104 0.62 0.08 0.31
C CYS A 104 1.57 1.24 -0.02
N MET A 105 2.66 1.42 0.71
CA MET A 105 3.64 2.47 0.46
C MET A 105 4.29 2.34 -0.92
N ILE A 106 4.66 1.11 -1.32
CA ILE A 106 5.22 0.83 -2.65
C ILE A 106 4.19 1.10 -3.76
N MET A 107 2.93 0.71 -3.55
CA MET A 107 1.84 0.97 -4.49
C MET A 107 1.59 2.47 -4.68
N VAL A 108 1.50 3.22 -3.57
CA VAL A 108 1.31 4.68 -3.59
C VAL A 108 2.48 5.36 -4.29
N GLY A 109 3.73 4.98 -3.98
CA GLY A 109 4.91 5.52 -4.66
C GLY A 109 4.87 5.30 -6.17
N SER A 110 4.51 4.09 -6.61
CA SER A 110 4.36 3.76 -8.03
C SER A 110 3.24 4.55 -8.71
N TRP A 111 2.13 4.76 -8.01
CA TRP A 111 0.98 5.51 -8.52
C TRP A 111 1.28 7.02 -8.62
N LEU A 112 1.95 7.60 -7.63
CA LEU A 112 2.39 9.00 -7.69
C LEU A 112 3.33 9.23 -8.87
N TYR A 113 4.22 8.28 -9.14
CA TYR A 113 5.08 8.30 -10.31
C TYR A 113 4.26 8.26 -11.60
N GLN A 114 3.33 7.29 -11.73
CA GLN A 114 2.45 7.18 -12.91
C GLN A 114 1.59 8.44 -13.12
N SER A 115 1.00 8.99 -12.06
CA SER A 115 0.18 10.20 -12.10
C SER A 115 0.98 11.40 -12.60
N THR A 116 2.22 11.54 -12.14
CA THR A 116 3.15 12.57 -12.61
C THR A 116 3.49 12.36 -14.09
N GLN A 117 3.74 11.12 -14.52
CA GLN A 117 3.97 10.80 -15.94
C GLN A 117 2.75 11.10 -16.82
N ILE A 118 1.54 10.77 -16.37
CA ILE A 118 0.30 11.10 -17.08
C ILE A 118 0.13 12.61 -17.19
N MET A 119 0.30 13.36 -16.10
CA MET A 119 0.17 14.82 -16.10
C MET A 119 1.21 15.48 -17.02
N THR A 120 2.47 15.03 -16.96
CA THR A 120 3.52 15.56 -17.84
C THR A 120 3.27 15.22 -19.31
N ASN A 121 2.78 14.02 -19.61
CA ASN A 121 2.43 13.63 -20.97
C ASN A 121 1.21 14.39 -21.50
N LEU A 122 0.20 14.63 -20.66
CA LEU A 122 -0.95 15.48 -20.99
C LEU A 122 -0.51 16.92 -21.26
N LYS A 123 0.33 17.51 -20.39
CA LYS A 123 0.88 18.84 -20.64
C LYS A 123 1.70 18.90 -21.93
N LYS A 124 2.52 17.88 -22.21
CA LYS A 124 3.26 17.77 -23.48
C LYS A 124 2.32 17.63 -24.69
N ALA A 125 1.23 16.87 -24.57
CA ALA A 125 0.24 16.71 -25.63
C ALA A 125 -0.53 18.02 -25.90
N GLN A 126 -0.97 18.71 -24.84
CA GLN A 126 -1.62 20.02 -24.91
C GLN A 126 -0.70 21.06 -25.56
N LEU A 127 0.58 21.09 -25.20
CA LEU A 127 1.54 22.02 -25.81
C LEU A 127 1.74 21.75 -27.30
N ARG A 128 1.82 20.47 -27.70
CA ARG A 128 1.90 20.07 -29.11
C ARG A 128 0.65 20.46 -29.90
N GLN A 129 -0.54 20.36 -29.30
CA GLN A 129 -1.78 20.82 -29.95
C GLN A 129 -1.77 22.34 -30.14
N ARG A 130 -1.40 23.12 -29.11
CA ARG A 130 -1.31 24.58 -29.22
C ARG A 130 -0.30 25.04 -30.27
N LEU A 131 0.87 24.39 -30.36
CA LEU A 131 1.87 24.71 -31.38
C LEU A 131 1.35 24.44 -32.81
N LYS A 132 0.62 23.34 -33.01
CA LYS A 132 0.01 23.06 -34.33
C LYS A 132 -1.02 24.12 -34.70
N GLU A 133 -1.88 24.51 -33.77
CA GLU A 133 -2.89 25.55 -33.99
C GLU A 133 -2.26 26.91 -34.31
N LEU A 134 -1.21 27.31 -33.58
CA LEU A 134 -0.45 28.53 -33.85
C LEU A 134 0.22 28.51 -35.23
N ASN A 135 0.79 27.38 -35.64
CA ASN A 135 1.41 27.26 -36.96
C ASN A 135 0.37 27.38 -38.09
N MET A 136 -0.80 26.75 -37.93
CA MET A 136 -1.90 26.86 -38.90
C MET A 136 -2.39 28.31 -39.05
N ILE A 137 -2.55 29.04 -37.94
CA ILE A 137 -2.93 30.46 -37.98
C ILE A 137 -1.85 31.30 -38.70
N ARG A 138 -0.57 30.99 -38.44
CA ARG A 138 0.54 31.71 -39.07
C ARG A 138 0.61 31.48 -40.59
N GLU A 139 0.37 30.25 -41.04
CA GLU A 139 0.30 29.90 -42.47
C GLU A 139 -0.88 30.61 -43.16
N GLN A 140 -2.06 30.64 -42.54
CA GLN A 140 -3.22 31.39 -43.05
C GLN A 140 -2.93 32.89 -43.17
N GLN A 141 -2.30 33.49 -42.16
CA GLN A 141 -1.91 34.90 -42.21
C GLN A 141 -0.88 35.21 -43.28
N GLN A 142 0.03 34.27 -43.58
CA GLN A 142 0.99 34.43 -44.67
C GLN A 142 0.28 34.39 -46.02
N HIS A 143 -0.66 33.46 -46.22
CA HIS A 143 -1.43 33.35 -47.45
C HIS A 143 -2.27 34.62 -47.72
N LEU A 144 -2.95 35.12 -46.69
CA LEU A 144 -3.72 36.38 -46.75
C LEU A 144 -2.88 37.62 -47.04
N LYS A 145 -1.57 37.61 -46.73
CA LYS A 145 -0.66 38.73 -47.02
C LYS A 145 -0.02 38.65 -48.40
N SER A 146 -0.06 37.49 -49.05
CA SER A 146 0.51 37.27 -50.38
C SER A 146 -0.49 37.44 -51.52
N GLU A 147 -1.80 37.44 -51.22
CA GLU A 147 -2.88 37.84 -52.13
C GLU A 147 -3.08 39.37 -52.10
#